data_AF-A0A9E5N6L9-F1
#
_entry.id   AF-A0A9E5N6L9-F1
#
_cell.length_a   1.000
_cell.length_b   1.000
_cell.length_c   1.000
_cell.angle_alpha   90.00
_cell.angle_beta   90.00
_cell.angle_gamma   90.00
#
_symmetry.space_group_name_H-M   'P 1'
#
loop_
_entity.id
_entity.type
_entity.pdbx_description
1 polymer ?
#
loop_
_entity_poly.entity_id
_entity_poly.type
_entity_poly.pdbx_seq_one_letter_code
_entity_poly.pdbx_strand_id
1 'polypeptide(L)'
;MHFDSLYLTCVHPEILQPERVVDPDESRECPHYKSGLGAAKPSKTLVGVSIFTWTTILTVIVIFALLFIGLSRYTIVGPTETILQLRIYSVGTVVSDEPFDLIFGIYNRGKRPARHVTLHLGRRTLWVAELVDVDPPVEEIYERGDSIFLDFGDLEAGESILGTLTFKALRTGEYPIKTTLSADNSARPQSAEKRVRIAP
;
A
#
# COMPACT_ATOMS: atom_id res chain seq x y z
N MET A 1 31.15 20.73 -25.21
CA MET A 1 31.95 20.76 -26.44
C MET A 1 32.18 22.21 -26.80
N HIS A 2 33.38 22.74 -26.59
CA HIS A 2 33.80 24.02 -27.15
C HIS A 2 34.72 23.72 -28.34
N PHE A 3 34.38 24.26 -29.50
CA PHE A 3 35.27 24.26 -30.66
C PHE A 3 36.03 25.58 -30.64
N ASP A 4 37.34 25.53 -30.35
CA ASP A 4 38.21 26.68 -30.55
C ASP A 4 38.60 26.73 -32.03
N SER A 5 38.27 27.85 -32.69
CA SER A 5 38.64 28.09 -34.08
C SER A 5 40.11 28.49 -34.18
N LEU A 6 40.87 27.75 -34.98
CA LEU A 6 42.27 28.03 -35.29
C LEU A 6 42.35 29.00 -36.46
N TYR A 7 42.98 30.16 -36.25
CA TYR A 7 43.36 31.08 -37.32
C TYR A 7 44.88 31.11 -37.45
N LEU A 8 45.39 30.76 -38.62
CA LEU A 8 46.79 30.90 -38.99
C LEU A 8 46.94 32.16 -39.84
N THR A 9 47.72 33.13 -39.37
CA THR A 9 48.08 34.33 -40.15
C THR A 9 49.55 34.22 -40.56
N CYS A 10 49.82 34.26 -41.86
CA CYS A 10 51.20 34.31 -42.39
C CYS A 10 51.71 35.75 -42.23
N VAL A 11 52.91 35.91 -41.68
CA VAL A 11 53.55 37.22 -41.48
C VAL A 11 54.75 37.27 -42.41
N HIS A 12 54.65 38.01 -43.52
CA HIS A 12 55.80 38.31 -44.36
C HIS A 12 56.47 39.60 -43.87
N PRO A 13 57.77 39.59 -43.55
CA PRO A 13 58.51 40.83 -43.39
C PRO A 13 58.64 41.47 -44.78
N GLU A 14 57.90 42.55 -45.03
CA GLU A 14 57.97 43.31 -46.28
C GLU A 14 59.40 43.86 -46.48
N ILE A 15 60.08 43.39 -47.52
CA ILE A 15 61.27 44.05 -48.06
C ILE A 15 60.78 44.90 -49.24
N LEU A 16 60.77 46.21 -49.08
CA LEU A 16 60.34 47.15 -50.11
C LEU A 16 61.37 47.20 -51.24
N GLN A 17 61.09 46.52 -52.36
CA GLN A 17 61.79 46.71 -53.63
C GLN A 17 60.83 47.30 -54.68
N PRO A 18 61.28 48.29 -55.49
CA PRO A 18 60.37 49.16 -56.24
C PRO A 18 59.69 48.53 -57.48
N GLU A 19 60.07 47.32 -57.90
CA GLU A 19 59.39 46.60 -58.98
C GLU A 19 59.33 45.10 -58.64
N ARG A 20 58.31 44.69 -57.89
CA ARG A 20 58.01 43.27 -57.67
C ARG A 20 56.67 42.91 -58.28
N VAL A 21 56.67 41.92 -59.17
CA VAL A 21 55.46 41.25 -59.66
C VAL A 21 54.98 40.31 -58.57
N VAL A 22 53.75 40.49 -58.08
CA VAL A 22 53.15 39.66 -57.03
C VAL A 22 52.76 38.32 -57.62
N ASP A 23 53.36 37.24 -57.13
CA ASP A 23 52.99 35.87 -57.51
C ASP A 23 51.83 35.40 -56.61
N PRO A 24 50.65 35.04 -57.17
CA PRO A 24 49.50 34.64 -56.37
C PRO A 24 49.69 33.33 -55.58
N ASP A 25 50.68 32.50 -55.92
CA ASP A 25 50.93 31.23 -55.23
C ASP A 25 51.91 31.36 -54.03
N GLU A 26 52.49 32.54 -53.79
CA GLU A 26 53.49 32.80 -52.75
C GLU A 26 52.97 32.49 -51.32
N SER A 27 51.65 32.58 -51.11
CA SER A 27 51.01 32.27 -49.81
C SER A 27 51.12 30.80 -49.38
N ARG A 28 51.44 29.88 -50.29
CA ARG A 28 51.60 28.44 -49.99
C ARG A 28 53.00 28.08 -49.50
N GLU A 29 54.00 28.95 -49.70
CA GLU A 29 55.39 28.70 -49.36
C GLU A 29 55.89 29.58 -48.20
N CYS A 30 55.02 29.89 -47.23
CA CYS A 30 55.37 30.74 -46.10
C CYS A 30 56.40 30.02 -45.18
N PRO A 31 57.66 30.50 -45.05
CA PRO A 31 58.70 29.79 -44.30
C PRO A 31 58.52 29.87 -42.77
N HIS A 32 57.64 30.77 -42.28
CA HIS A 32 57.41 30.98 -40.86
C HIS A 32 55.93 31.17 -40.53
N TYR A 33 55.35 30.16 -39.87
CA TYR A 33 54.05 30.27 -39.20
C TYR A 33 54.27 30.64 -37.73
N LYS A 34 53.75 31.79 -37.27
CA LYS A 34 53.63 32.10 -35.84
C LYS A 34 52.25 31.67 -35.37
N SER A 35 52.17 30.62 -34.56
CA SER A 35 50.95 30.31 -33.84
C SER A 35 50.84 31.21 -32.61
N GLY A 36 49.70 31.85 -32.43
CA GLY A 36 49.37 32.60 -31.21
C GLY A 36 49.01 31.67 -30.05
N LEU A 37 49.79 30.59 -29.84
CA LEU A 37 49.73 29.79 -28.62
C LEU A 37 50.38 30.62 -27.50
N GLY A 38 49.66 31.65 -27.04
CA GLY A 38 49.88 32.22 -25.72
C GLY A 38 49.85 31.05 -24.74
N ALA A 39 50.96 30.82 -24.07
CA ALA A 39 51.17 29.73 -23.13
C ALA A 39 49.95 29.58 -22.21
N ALA A 40 49.10 28.60 -22.50
CA ALA A 40 48.13 28.12 -21.55
C ALA A 40 48.96 27.56 -20.39
N LYS A 41 49.10 28.36 -19.34
CA LYS A 41 49.63 27.90 -18.05
C LYS A 41 48.97 26.56 -17.77
N PRO A 42 49.70 25.50 -17.38
CA PRO A 42 49.08 24.27 -16.97
C PRO A 42 48.19 24.62 -15.77
N SER A 43 46.88 24.76 -16.00
CA SER A 43 45.94 24.81 -14.91
C SER A 43 46.05 23.40 -14.34
N LYS A 44 46.71 23.32 -13.18
CA LYS A 44 46.60 22.16 -12.34
C LYS A 44 45.10 22.02 -12.09
N THR A 45 44.44 21.11 -12.80
CA THR A 45 43.16 20.52 -12.40
C THR A 45 43.47 19.71 -11.14
N LEU A 46 43.81 20.45 -10.09
CA LEU A 46 43.78 20.00 -8.73
C LEU A 46 42.31 19.72 -8.51
N VAL A 47 42.01 18.45 -8.28
CA VAL A 47 40.72 17.93 -7.87
C VAL A 47 40.32 18.66 -6.59
N GLY A 48 39.78 19.86 -6.76
CA GLY A 48 39.12 20.62 -5.75
C GLY A 48 37.77 19.99 -5.60
N VAL A 49 37.71 18.91 -4.83
CA VAL A 49 36.46 18.50 -4.17
C VAL A 49 36.13 19.68 -3.27
N SER A 50 35.41 20.65 -3.83
CA SER A 50 34.95 21.82 -3.10
C SER A 50 34.14 21.30 -1.91
N ILE A 51 34.16 22.03 -0.80
CA ILE A 51 33.40 21.68 0.40
C ILE A 51 31.93 21.34 0.06
N PHE A 52 31.39 21.97 -1.00
CA PHE A 52 30.08 21.68 -1.58
C PHE A 52 29.90 20.25 -2.14
N THR A 53 30.93 19.67 -2.76
CA THR A 53 30.89 18.26 -3.22
C THR A 53 30.90 17.27 -2.06
N TRP A 54 31.61 17.55 -0.97
CA TRP A 54 31.55 16.71 0.24
C TRP A 54 30.21 16.81 0.96
N THR A 55 29.64 18.01 1.06
CA THR A 55 28.31 18.18 1.67
C THR A 55 27.21 17.49 0.85
N THR A 56 27.29 17.52 -0.47
CA THR A 56 26.30 16.83 -1.33
C THR A 56 26.39 15.31 -1.19
N ILE A 57 27.60 14.74 -1.18
CA ILE A 57 27.81 13.31 -0.94
C ILE A 57 27.27 12.90 0.44
N LEU A 58 27.61 13.66 1.49
CA LEU A 58 27.12 13.40 2.85
C LEU A 58 25.58 13.43 2.92
N THR A 59 24.96 14.42 2.28
CA THR A 59 23.49 14.55 2.26
C THR A 59 22.83 13.37 1.57
N VAL A 60 23.37 12.91 0.44
CA VAL A 60 22.87 11.71 -0.27
C VAL A 60 22.99 10.47 0.60
N ILE A 61 24.12 10.29 1.29
CA ILE A 61 24.33 9.16 2.22
C ILE A 61 23.33 9.21 3.38
N VAL A 62 23.09 10.39 3.96
CA VAL A 62 22.12 10.55 5.06
C VAL A 62 20.71 10.26 4.59
N ILE A 63 20.30 10.76 3.42
CA ILE A 63 18.97 10.46 2.84
C ILE A 63 18.82 8.96 2.59
N PHE A 64 19.84 8.31 2.01
CA PHE A 64 19.82 6.86 1.80
C PHE A 64 19.80 6.08 3.10
N ALA A 65 20.57 6.50 4.12
CA ALA A 65 20.57 5.85 5.43
C ALA A 65 19.22 6.01 6.13
N LEU A 66 18.59 7.19 6.06
CA LEU A 66 17.24 7.42 6.59
C LEU A 66 16.17 6.63 5.83
N LEU A 67 16.27 6.55 4.50
CA LEU A 67 15.42 5.69 3.69
C LEU A 67 15.63 4.22 4.04
N PHE A 68 16.86 3.77 4.23
CA PHE A 68 17.15 2.37 4.57
C PHE A 68 16.70 2.03 5.99
N ILE A 69 16.90 2.92 6.96
CA ILE A 69 16.38 2.76 8.33
C ILE A 69 14.86 2.78 8.33
N GLY A 70 14.24 3.72 7.60
CA GLY A 70 12.79 3.81 7.43
C GLY A 70 12.21 2.57 6.75
N LEU A 71 12.81 2.12 5.64
CA LEU A 71 12.39 0.95 4.87
C LEU A 71 12.68 -0.37 5.61
N SER A 72 13.74 -0.44 6.44
CA SER A 72 14.00 -1.62 7.28
C SER A 72 12.96 -1.82 8.38
N ARG A 73 12.34 -0.72 8.85
CA ARG A 73 11.14 -0.79 9.71
C ARG A 73 9.88 -1.10 8.93
N TYR A 74 9.89 -0.90 7.61
CA TYR A 74 8.94 -1.47 6.65
C TYR A 74 9.38 -2.86 6.17
N THR A 75 9.81 -3.75 7.07
CA THR A 75 9.40 -5.14 6.88
C THR A 75 7.89 -5.16 7.06
N ILE A 76 7.23 -4.97 5.93
CA ILE A 76 5.81 -5.15 5.73
C ILE A 76 5.48 -6.54 6.28
N VAL A 77 5.01 -6.58 7.52
CA VAL A 77 4.09 -7.61 7.96
C VAL A 77 2.88 -7.37 7.08
N GLY A 78 2.90 -7.95 5.86
CA GLY A 78 1.72 -7.99 5.03
C GLY A 78 0.60 -8.55 5.90
N PRO A 79 -0.63 -8.03 5.80
CA PRO A 79 -1.75 -8.56 6.56
C PRO A 79 -1.75 -10.06 6.28
N THR A 80 -1.42 -10.83 7.30
CA THR A 80 -1.36 -12.28 7.19
C THR A 80 -2.80 -12.65 7.46
N GLU A 81 -3.59 -12.59 6.38
CA GLU A 81 -5.02 -12.33 6.43
C GLU A 81 -5.73 -13.38 7.26
N THR A 82 -6.31 -12.97 8.39
CA THR A 82 -7.43 -13.68 9.00
C THR A 82 -8.61 -13.46 8.06
N ILE A 83 -8.94 -14.48 7.27
CA ILE A 83 -10.06 -14.44 6.33
C ILE A 83 -11.22 -15.18 6.98
N LEU A 84 -12.09 -14.43 7.66
CA LEU A 84 -13.32 -15.00 8.19
C LEU A 84 -14.38 -15.04 7.09
N GLN A 85 -15.10 -16.15 7.00
CA GLN A 85 -16.29 -16.27 6.17
C GLN A 85 -17.49 -16.60 7.06
N LEU A 86 -18.53 -15.77 6.95
CA LEU A 86 -19.84 -16.02 7.56
C LEU A 86 -20.81 -16.52 6.49
N ARG A 87 -21.54 -17.59 6.80
CA ARG A 87 -22.68 -18.07 6.01
C ARG A 87 -23.88 -18.19 6.91
N ILE A 88 -25.05 -17.78 6.41
CA ILE A 88 -26.33 -17.89 7.11
C ILE A 88 -27.28 -18.71 6.26
N TYR A 89 -27.94 -19.67 6.88
CA TYR A 89 -29.02 -20.46 6.32
C TYR A 89 -30.25 -20.26 7.21
N SER A 90 -31.41 -20.01 6.60
CA SER A 90 -32.66 -19.83 7.33
C SER A 90 -33.71 -20.80 6.83
N VAL A 91 -34.60 -21.17 7.75
CA VAL A 91 -35.88 -21.81 7.44
C VAL A 91 -36.79 -20.72 6.87
N GLY A 92 -37.35 -20.92 5.68
CA GLY A 92 -37.95 -19.85 4.88
C GLY A 92 -39.09 -19.09 5.57
N THR A 93 -40.16 -19.80 5.94
CA THR A 93 -41.33 -19.25 6.62
C THR A 93 -41.44 -19.86 8.00
N VAL A 94 -41.65 -19.03 9.01
CA VAL A 94 -41.74 -19.41 10.44
C VAL A 94 -43.07 -18.92 11.01
N VAL A 95 -43.62 -19.60 12.01
CA VAL A 95 -44.88 -19.24 12.68
C VAL A 95 -44.55 -18.37 13.90
N SER A 96 -45.31 -17.30 14.17
CA SER A 96 -44.93 -16.31 15.19
C SER A 96 -44.83 -16.85 16.62
N ASP A 97 -45.59 -17.89 16.93
CA ASP A 97 -45.62 -18.48 18.28
C ASP A 97 -44.59 -19.60 18.47
N GLU A 98 -43.87 -19.99 17.41
CA GLU A 98 -42.86 -21.04 17.45
C GLU A 98 -41.44 -20.46 17.42
N PRO A 99 -40.50 -21.02 18.21
CA PRO A 99 -39.10 -20.69 18.06
C PRO A 99 -38.61 -21.12 16.68
N PHE A 100 -37.69 -20.35 16.10
CA PHE A 100 -37.11 -20.67 14.81
C PHE A 100 -35.59 -20.53 14.83
N ASP A 101 -34.96 -21.35 14.00
CA ASP A 101 -33.52 -21.48 13.96
C ASP A 101 -32.90 -20.71 12.80
N LEU A 102 -31.81 -20.02 13.11
CA LEU A 102 -30.90 -19.43 12.14
C LEU A 102 -29.56 -20.18 12.22
N ILE A 103 -29.27 -20.97 11.19
CA ILE A 103 -28.03 -21.74 11.13
C ILE A 103 -26.93 -20.84 10.56
N PHE A 104 -25.79 -20.78 11.24
CA PHE A 104 -24.63 -20.01 10.80
C PHE A 104 -23.39 -20.89 10.71
N GLY A 105 -22.54 -20.58 9.74
CA GLY A 105 -21.22 -21.16 9.60
C GLY A 105 -20.16 -20.07 9.63
N ILE A 106 -19.24 -20.15 10.58
CA ILE A 106 -18.03 -19.33 10.67
C ILE A 106 -16.85 -20.19 10.24
N TYR A 107 -16.03 -19.69 9.32
CA TYR A 107 -14.86 -20.41 8.85
C TYR A 107 -13.64 -19.50 8.80
N ASN A 108 -12.56 -19.91 9.44
CA ASN A 108 -11.28 -19.23 9.35
C ASN A 108 -10.46 -19.77 8.18
N ARG A 109 -10.52 -19.08 7.04
CA ARG A 109 -9.71 -19.35 5.84
C ARG A 109 -8.29 -18.82 5.92
N GLY A 110 -7.97 -18.10 6.99
CA GLY A 110 -6.66 -17.52 7.20
C GLY A 110 -5.60 -18.58 7.51
N LYS A 111 -4.33 -18.16 7.44
CA LYS A 111 -3.18 -18.98 7.88
C LYS A 111 -2.86 -18.79 9.38
N ARG A 112 -3.64 -17.96 10.07
CA ARG A 112 -3.45 -17.60 11.48
C ARG A 112 -4.77 -17.80 12.24
N PRO A 113 -4.70 -18.06 13.55
CA PRO A 113 -5.90 -18.12 14.38
C PRO A 113 -6.62 -16.76 14.34
N ALA A 114 -7.95 -16.79 14.27
CA ALA A 114 -8.80 -15.63 14.48
C ALA A 114 -9.02 -15.47 15.98
N ARG A 115 -8.76 -14.28 16.54
CA ARG A 115 -8.90 -14.06 17.98
C ARG A 115 -10.17 -13.30 18.33
N HIS A 116 -10.82 -13.68 19.44
CA HIS A 116 -12.09 -13.09 19.90
C HIS A 116 -13.11 -13.02 18.76
N VAL A 117 -13.49 -14.18 18.24
CA VAL A 117 -14.45 -14.31 17.14
C VAL A 117 -15.84 -13.96 17.67
N THR A 118 -16.26 -12.73 17.42
CA THR A 118 -17.54 -12.21 17.89
C THR A 118 -18.59 -12.17 16.78
N LEU A 119 -19.77 -12.72 17.07
CA LEU A 119 -20.96 -12.53 16.25
C LEU A 119 -21.86 -11.45 16.87
N HIS A 120 -22.12 -10.40 16.09
CA HIS A 120 -22.93 -9.25 16.48
C HIS A 120 -24.33 -9.33 15.87
N LEU A 121 -25.34 -9.24 16.75
CA LEU A 121 -26.75 -9.08 16.43
C LEU A 121 -27.17 -7.63 16.69
N GLY A 122 -27.52 -6.93 15.61
CA GLY A 122 -27.89 -5.52 15.68
C GLY A 122 -29.34 -5.29 16.11
N ARG A 123 -29.63 -4.06 16.56
CA ARG A 123 -30.96 -3.59 16.97
C ARG A 123 -32.11 -4.00 16.04
N ARG A 124 -31.89 -3.92 14.72
CA ARG A 124 -32.93 -4.23 13.73
C ARG A 124 -33.39 -5.69 13.81
N THR A 125 -32.47 -6.60 14.09
CA THR A 125 -32.75 -8.03 14.30
C THR A 125 -33.46 -8.24 15.64
N LEU A 126 -32.93 -7.63 16.71
CA LEU A 126 -33.49 -7.79 18.06
C LEU A 126 -34.87 -7.13 18.24
N TRP A 127 -35.22 -6.19 17.35
CA TRP A 127 -36.56 -5.57 17.34
C TRP A 127 -37.66 -6.48 16.78
N VAL A 128 -37.30 -7.50 16.00
CA VAL A 128 -38.24 -8.43 15.35
C VAL A 128 -38.23 -9.81 15.98
N ALA A 129 -37.14 -10.20 16.63
CA ALA A 129 -36.98 -11.49 17.25
C ALA A 129 -36.08 -11.41 18.49
N GLU A 130 -36.42 -12.17 19.52
CA GLU A 130 -35.65 -12.34 20.75
C GLU A 130 -34.74 -13.56 20.59
N LEU A 131 -33.46 -13.43 20.96
CA LEU A 131 -32.54 -14.57 20.99
C LEU A 131 -32.83 -15.42 22.24
N VAL A 132 -33.15 -16.70 22.05
CA VAL A 132 -33.53 -17.64 23.11
C VAL A 132 -32.37 -18.56 23.47
N ASP A 133 -31.68 -19.08 22.46
CA ASP A 133 -30.61 -20.07 22.66
C ASP A 133 -29.52 -19.94 21.58
N VAL A 134 -28.32 -20.42 21.91
CA VAL A 134 -27.13 -20.43 21.04
C VAL A 134 -26.39 -21.76 21.20
N ASP A 135 -26.27 -22.50 20.09
CA ASP A 135 -25.54 -23.76 20.02
C ASP A 135 -24.49 -23.69 18.89
N PRO A 136 -23.20 -24.02 19.09
CA PRO A 136 -22.57 -24.38 20.36
C PRO A 136 -22.59 -23.23 21.37
N PRO A 137 -22.46 -23.53 22.68
CA PRO A 137 -22.37 -22.50 23.70
C PRO A 137 -21.16 -21.60 23.44
N VAL A 138 -21.36 -20.31 23.67
CA VAL A 138 -20.34 -19.28 23.52
C VAL A 138 -19.58 -19.06 24.83
N GLU A 139 -18.38 -18.50 24.76
CA GLU A 139 -17.58 -18.19 25.95
C GLU A 139 -18.22 -17.04 26.74
N GLU A 140 -18.69 -16.01 26.04
CA GLU A 140 -19.31 -14.84 26.64
C GLU A 140 -20.47 -14.30 25.79
N ILE A 141 -21.56 -13.90 26.45
CA ILE A 141 -22.65 -13.12 25.86
C ILE A 141 -22.69 -11.78 26.57
N TYR A 142 -22.58 -10.69 25.82
CA TYR A 142 -22.69 -9.35 26.39
C TYR A 142 -23.54 -8.42 25.54
N GLU A 143 -24.20 -7.49 26.22
CA GLU A 143 -25.07 -6.50 25.61
C GLU A 143 -24.39 -5.12 25.60
N ARG A 144 -24.50 -4.43 24.47
CA ARG A 144 -24.00 -3.05 24.34
C ARG A 144 -24.99 -2.19 23.59
N GLY A 145 -25.76 -1.39 24.33
CA GLY A 145 -26.90 -0.65 23.78
C GLY A 145 -27.98 -1.61 23.31
N ASP A 146 -28.55 -1.37 22.13
CA ASP A 146 -29.59 -2.23 21.55
C ASP A 146 -28.97 -3.38 20.71
N SER A 147 -27.93 -4.04 21.20
CA SER A 147 -27.19 -5.05 20.45
C SER A 147 -26.62 -6.13 21.35
N ILE A 148 -26.63 -7.36 20.84
CA ILE A 148 -26.07 -8.54 21.51
C ILE A 148 -24.78 -8.94 20.76
N PHE A 149 -23.76 -9.28 21.53
CA PHE A 149 -22.49 -9.79 21.06
C PHE A 149 -22.26 -11.18 21.66
N LEU A 150 -21.90 -12.11 20.79
CA LEU A 150 -21.66 -13.52 21.11
C LEU A 150 -20.19 -13.81 20.84
N ASP A 151 -19.37 -13.98 21.88
CA ASP A 151 -17.94 -14.27 21.74
C ASP A 151 -17.70 -15.79 21.74
N PHE A 152 -17.21 -16.30 20.61
CA PHE A 152 -16.85 -17.71 20.43
C PHE A 152 -15.39 -18.01 20.80
N GLY A 153 -14.63 -17.01 21.27
CA GLY A 153 -13.22 -17.16 21.62
C GLY A 153 -12.32 -17.21 20.39
N ASP A 154 -11.22 -17.96 20.50
CA ASP A 154 -10.24 -18.09 19.43
C ASP A 154 -10.62 -19.24 18.48
N LEU A 155 -10.42 -19.04 17.17
CA LEU A 155 -10.68 -20.03 16.13
C LEU A 155 -9.40 -20.30 15.33
N GLU A 156 -8.87 -21.51 15.37
CA GLU A 156 -7.59 -21.83 14.73
C GLU A 156 -7.65 -21.73 13.19
N ALA A 157 -6.47 -21.70 12.57
CA ALA A 157 -6.37 -21.63 11.12
C ALA A 157 -6.99 -22.89 10.46
N GLY A 158 -7.96 -22.68 9.57
CA GLY A 158 -8.68 -23.78 8.90
C GLY A 158 -9.80 -24.41 9.73
N GLU A 159 -10.08 -23.90 10.93
CA GLU A 159 -11.22 -24.36 11.72
C GLU A 159 -12.53 -23.67 11.33
N SER A 160 -13.63 -24.36 11.64
CA SER A 160 -15.00 -23.88 11.41
C SER A 160 -15.87 -24.11 12.63
N ILE A 161 -16.74 -23.15 12.89
CA ILE A 161 -17.87 -23.29 13.81
C ILE A 161 -19.13 -23.37 12.97
N LEU A 162 -19.90 -24.44 13.16
CA LEU A 162 -21.28 -24.53 12.67
C LEU A 162 -22.18 -24.43 13.88
N GLY A 163 -23.10 -23.49 13.87
CA GLY A 163 -24.00 -23.27 14.99
C GLY A 163 -25.38 -22.82 14.56
N THR A 164 -26.24 -22.70 15.56
CA THR A 164 -27.64 -22.36 15.47
C THR A 164 -27.93 -21.26 16.48
N LEU A 165 -28.58 -20.20 16.02
CA LEU A 165 -29.20 -19.19 16.88
C LEU A 165 -30.71 -19.47 16.87
N THR A 166 -31.27 -19.79 18.03
CA THR A 166 -32.70 -20.01 18.17
C THR A 166 -33.35 -18.72 18.62
N PHE A 167 -34.35 -18.29 17.86
CA PHE A 167 -35.06 -17.04 18.06
C PHE A 167 -36.54 -17.27 18.36
N LYS A 168 -37.13 -16.39 19.15
CA LYS A 168 -38.59 -16.27 19.28
C LYS A 168 -39.06 -15.03 18.54
N ALA A 169 -40.02 -15.17 17.63
CA ALA A 169 -40.55 -14.04 16.90
C ALA A 169 -41.34 -13.09 17.83
N LEU A 170 -41.13 -11.78 17.64
CA LEU A 170 -41.86 -10.73 18.35
C LEU A 170 -42.88 -10.03 17.45
N ARG A 171 -42.72 -10.15 16.13
CA ARG A 171 -43.52 -9.45 15.12
C ARG A 171 -43.75 -10.32 13.89
N THR A 172 -44.96 -10.27 13.34
CA THR A 172 -45.29 -10.89 12.05
C THR A 172 -44.87 -9.99 10.89
N GLY A 173 -44.36 -10.56 9.80
CA GLY A 173 -43.91 -9.81 8.62
C GLY A 173 -42.68 -10.41 7.96
N GLU A 174 -42.15 -9.74 6.95
CA GLU A 174 -40.89 -10.14 6.31
C GLU A 174 -39.78 -9.18 6.74
N TYR A 175 -38.76 -9.70 7.42
CA TYR A 175 -37.71 -8.88 8.02
C TYR A 175 -36.32 -9.38 7.62
N PRO A 176 -35.35 -8.47 7.37
CA PRO A 176 -33.96 -8.83 7.22
C PRO A 176 -33.32 -9.09 8.58
N ILE A 177 -32.80 -10.30 8.76
CA ILE A 177 -31.93 -10.67 9.88
C ILE A 177 -30.49 -10.46 9.41
N LYS A 178 -29.82 -9.44 9.94
CA LYS A 178 -28.42 -9.13 9.63
C LYS A 178 -27.54 -9.50 10.82
N THR A 179 -26.54 -10.33 10.58
CA THR A 179 -25.53 -10.67 11.57
C THR A 179 -24.15 -10.23 11.06
N THR A 180 -23.30 -9.75 11.95
CA THR A 180 -21.97 -9.26 11.61
C THR A 180 -20.93 -10.03 12.39
N LEU A 181 -19.94 -10.58 11.71
CA LEU A 181 -18.83 -11.33 12.27
C LEU A 181 -17.60 -10.42 12.31
N SER A 182 -16.91 -10.41 13.45
CA SER A 182 -15.64 -9.71 13.64
C SER A 182 -14.66 -10.56 14.43
N ALA A 183 -13.38 -10.26 14.28
CA ALA A 183 -12.30 -10.75 15.14
C ALA A 183 -11.26 -9.64 15.28
N ASP A 184 -10.50 -9.63 16.38
CA ASP A 184 -9.53 -8.58 16.70
C ASP A 184 -8.46 -8.40 15.63
N ASN A 185 -8.05 -9.50 15.01
CA ASN A 185 -7.04 -9.52 13.96
C ASN A 185 -7.61 -9.64 12.54
N SER A 186 -8.92 -9.41 12.38
CA SER A 186 -9.56 -9.29 11.06
C SER A 186 -9.49 -7.86 10.54
N ALA A 187 -9.19 -7.68 9.25
CA ALA A 187 -9.06 -6.35 8.67
C ALA A 187 -10.40 -5.61 8.58
N ARG A 188 -11.51 -6.34 8.38
CA ARG A 188 -12.86 -5.79 8.27
C ARG A 188 -13.89 -6.81 8.77
N PRO A 189 -14.96 -6.33 9.45
CA PRO A 189 -16.08 -7.19 9.79
C PRO A 189 -16.78 -7.70 8.53
N GLN A 190 -17.33 -8.91 8.61
CA GLN A 190 -18.10 -9.55 7.55
C GLN A 190 -19.56 -9.57 7.95
N SER A 191 -20.45 -9.04 7.12
CA SER A 191 -21.89 -9.13 7.39
C SER A 191 -22.55 -10.13 6.45
N ALA A 192 -23.50 -10.89 6.97
CA ALA A 192 -24.44 -11.65 6.18
C ALA A 192 -25.87 -11.26 6.57
N GLU A 193 -26.77 -11.29 5.61
CA GLU A 193 -28.16 -10.91 5.79
C GLU A 193 -29.05 -11.96 5.15
N LYS A 194 -30.11 -12.34 5.87
CA LYS A 194 -31.12 -13.26 5.38
C LYS A 194 -32.52 -12.76 5.74
N ARG A 195 -33.43 -12.80 4.77
CA ARG A 195 -34.83 -12.47 5.00
C ARG A 195 -35.56 -13.66 5.60
N VAL A 196 -36.32 -13.42 6.66
CA VAL A 196 -37.20 -14.38 7.30
C VAL A 196 -38.63 -13.86 7.20
N ARG A 197 -39.55 -14.74 6.79
CA ARG A 197 -40.98 -14.45 6.77
C ARG A 197 -41.64 -15.06 7.99
N ILE A 198 -42.14 -14.22 8.88
CA ILE A 198 -42.85 -14.60 10.09
C ILE A 198 -44.36 -14.51 9.79
N ALA A 199 -45.01 -15.65 9.72
CA ALA A 199 -46.46 -15.79 9.58
C ALA A 199 -47.16 -15.61 10.94
N PRO A 200 -48.41 -15.12 10.94
CA PRO A 200 -49.25 -15.12 12.15
C PRO A 200 -49.62 -16.53 12.61
#